data_AF-A0ABD0BE60-F1
#
_entry.id   AF-A0ABD0BE60-F1
#
_cell.length_a   1.000
_cell.length_b   1.000
_cell.length_c   1.000
_cell.angle_alpha   90.00
_cell.angle_beta   90.00
_cell.angle_gamma   90.00
#
_symmetry.space_group_name_H-M   'P 1'
#
loop_
_entity.id
_entity.type
_entity.pdbx_description
1 polymer ?
#
loop_
_entity_poly.entity_id
_entity_poly.type
_entity_poly.pdbx_seq_one_letter_code
_entity_poly.pdbx_strand_id
1 'polypeptide(L)'
;MFTINIAGDASSALSHFALLGLAAVAEEMGDNSVRLLWSLDSEPKAQLRSIYDPLLIAQRIRELATRWSEDSSWVKARKNYAGKQFAPFSPRIKAIDAEKSPHDWEEHHHIRTSHVDQLLADKRWLDLSFISALGEPSYWHNEKKAPRPDHGASRWEMKTRNRGEEFVQHRLSLMVDELSSWTNEDILAGIQGKQVHDPLGKNSPDSRTSTGLTPPGPTDVALAFVGLLGIASFQLAPQVKEKSVTPGAFPPQALHPVLMVLPMSSTPISLGRARSVLRSEAIACIGGELVRTGDIGTTAVVSASKWLLEHGINAVALFDIKKAGSSSAPERQVQPGSVLPLG
;
A
#
# COMPACT_ATOMS: atom_id res chain seq x y z
N MET A 1 -3.13 -25.79 10.05
CA MET A 1 -2.87 -24.50 9.38
C MET A 1 -4.23 -23.96 8.94
N PHE A 2 -4.59 -22.78 9.42
CA PHE A 2 -5.85 -22.12 9.10
C PHE A 2 -5.77 -21.42 7.75
N THR A 3 -6.92 -21.22 7.11
CA THR A 3 -7.04 -20.47 5.85
C THR A 3 -8.00 -19.31 6.04
N ILE A 4 -7.59 -18.10 5.62
CA ILE A 4 -8.45 -16.92 5.56
C ILE A 4 -8.72 -16.63 4.09
N ASN A 5 -9.99 -16.72 3.68
CA ASN A 5 -10.44 -16.19 2.40
C ASN A 5 -10.66 -14.68 2.56
N ILE A 6 -10.02 -13.90 1.70
CA ILE A 6 -10.10 -12.44 1.72
C ILE A 6 -11.21 -12.00 0.78
N ALA A 7 -11.92 -10.94 1.16
CA ALA A 7 -12.98 -10.33 0.36
C ALA A 7 -12.50 -9.94 -1.05
N GLY A 8 -13.44 -9.94 -2.00
CA GLY A 8 -13.20 -9.60 -3.40
C GLY A 8 -12.69 -10.79 -4.23
N ASP A 9 -12.09 -10.50 -5.38
CA ASP A 9 -11.56 -11.48 -6.33
C ASP A 9 -10.28 -10.95 -6.99
N ALA A 10 -9.78 -11.68 -8.00
CA ALA A 10 -8.57 -11.33 -8.73
C ALA A 10 -8.63 -9.99 -9.49
N SER A 11 -9.83 -9.45 -9.74
CA SER A 11 -9.99 -8.12 -10.35
C SER A 11 -9.89 -6.98 -9.34
N SER A 12 -9.78 -7.27 -8.05
CA SER A 12 -9.65 -6.27 -6.98
C SER A 12 -8.19 -6.10 -6.54
N ALA A 13 -7.61 -4.92 -6.79
CA ALA A 13 -6.28 -4.60 -6.27
C ALA A 13 -6.28 -4.50 -4.74
N LEU A 14 -7.39 -4.06 -4.12
CA LEU A 14 -7.52 -4.08 -2.67
C LEU A 14 -7.37 -5.50 -2.09
N SER A 15 -7.87 -6.52 -2.76
CA SER A 15 -7.74 -7.93 -2.32
C SER A 15 -6.29 -8.42 -2.39
N HIS A 16 -5.54 -8.00 -3.42
CA HIS A 16 -4.11 -8.30 -3.53
C HIS A 16 -3.29 -7.64 -2.43
N PHE A 17 -3.56 -6.36 -2.19
CA PHE A 17 -2.90 -5.59 -1.13
C PHE A 17 -3.26 -6.14 0.25
N ALA A 18 -4.52 -6.51 0.47
CA ALA A 18 -4.96 -7.10 1.73
C ALA A 18 -4.29 -8.46 1.98
N LEU A 19 -4.10 -9.28 0.94
CA LEU A 19 -3.35 -10.54 1.05
C LEU A 19 -1.91 -10.32 1.52
N LEU A 20 -1.22 -9.32 0.96
CA LEU A 20 0.13 -8.94 1.39
C LEU A 20 0.13 -8.36 2.81
N GLY A 21 -0.87 -7.56 3.17
CA GLY A 21 -1.03 -6.95 4.49
C GLY A 21 -1.26 -7.98 5.59
N LEU A 22 -2.19 -8.92 5.40
CA LEU A 22 -2.41 -9.99 6.37
C LEU A 22 -1.19 -10.88 6.53
N ALA A 23 -0.49 -11.19 5.43
CA ALA A 23 0.74 -11.97 5.51
C ALA A 23 1.81 -11.25 6.32
N ALA A 24 1.91 -9.91 6.19
CA ALA A 24 2.85 -9.12 6.96
C ALA A 24 2.50 -9.08 8.46
N VAL A 25 1.21 -9.03 8.79
CA VAL A 25 0.74 -9.15 10.19
C VAL A 25 1.09 -10.53 10.77
N ALA A 26 0.81 -11.61 10.05
CA ALA A 26 1.12 -12.98 10.50
C ALA A 26 2.64 -13.19 10.66
N GLU A 27 3.46 -12.64 9.75
CA GLU A 27 4.93 -12.68 9.85
C GLU A 27 5.43 -11.89 11.07
N GLU A 28 4.84 -10.72 11.39
CA GLU A 28 5.16 -9.97 12.62
C GLU A 28 4.82 -10.75 13.89
N MET A 29 3.74 -11.54 13.87
CA MET A 29 3.40 -12.48 14.95
C MET A 29 4.38 -13.66 15.05
N GLY A 30 5.35 -13.79 14.16
CA GLY A 30 6.34 -14.87 14.14
C GLY A 30 5.99 -16.07 13.28
N ASP A 31 4.96 -15.99 12.41
CA ASP A 31 4.63 -17.07 11.48
C ASP A 31 5.57 -17.12 10.27
N ASN A 32 6.70 -17.82 10.42
CA ASN A 32 7.64 -18.09 9.33
C ASN A 32 7.07 -19.04 8.24
N SER A 33 5.94 -19.69 8.52
CA SER A 33 5.28 -20.64 7.63
C SER A 33 4.11 -20.04 6.85
N VAL A 34 3.84 -18.73 7.02
CA VAL A 34 2.77 -18.03 6.31
C VAL A 34 2.87 -18.24 4.80
N ARG A 35 1.74 -18.56 4.16
CA ARG A 35 1.67 -18.71 2.69
C ARG A 35 0.54 -17.89 2.10
N LEU A 36 0.82 -17.34 0.92
CA LEU A 36 -0.09 -16.57 0.10
C LEU A 36 -0.41 -17.41 -1.14
N LEU A 37 -1.68 -17.46 -1.51
CA LEU A 37 -2.11 -18.07 -2.78
C LEU A 37 -3.45 -17.48 -3.23
N TRP A 38 -3.79 -17.77 -4.48
CA TRP A 38 -5.11 -17.58 -5.07
C TRP A 38 -5.77 -18.93 -5.29
N SER A 39 -7.07 -19.04 -5.03
CA SER A 39 -7.80 -20.27 -5.33
C SER A 39 -7.90 -20.51 -6.85
N LEU A 40 -8.16 -21.76 -7.24
CA LEU A 40 -8.35 -22.17 -8.63
C LEU A 40 -9.84 -22.18 -9.05
N ASP A 41 -10.69 -21.52 -8.28
CA ASP A 41 -12.12 -21.42 -8.57
C ASP A 41 -12.36 -20.54 -9.81
N SER A 42 -13.56 -20.61 -10.38
CA SER A 42 -13.96 -19.75 -11.51
C SER A 42 -13.84 -18.26 -11.20
N GLU A 43 -13.98 -17.89 -9.91
CA GLU A 43 -13.66 -16.58 -9.36
C GLU A 43 -12.54 -16.73 -8.32
N PRO A 44 -11.27 -16.61 -8.71
CA PRO A 44 -10.15 -16.80 -7.79
C PRO A 44 -10.24 -15.87 -6.57
N LYS A 45 -10.14 -16.47 -5.38
CA LYS A 45 -10.12 -15.74 -4.10
C LYS A 45 -8.71 -15.71 -3.54
N ALA A 46 -8.32 -14.57 -2.99
CA ALA A 46 -7.08 -14.45 -2.25
C ALA A 46 -7.17 -15.22 -0.94
N GLN A 47 -6.15 -16.04 -0.65
CA GLN A 47 -6.09 -16.90 0.52
C GLN A 47 -4.78 -16.72 1.27
N LEU A 48 -4.90 -16.44 2.57
CA LEU A 48 -3.78 -16.55 3.51
C LEU A 48 -3.84 -17.90 4.21
N ARG A 49 -2.74 -18.63 4.24
CA ARG A 49 -2.56 -19.80 5.12
C ARG A 49 -1.59 -19.44 6.24
N SER A 50 -2.01 -19.67 7.48
CA SER A 50 -1.22 -19.37 8.68
C SER A 50 -1.38 -20.44 9.75
N ILE A 51 -0.41 -20.55 10.66
CA ILE A 51 -0.56 -21.38 11.86
C ILE A 51 -1.52 -20.75 12.89
N TYR A 52 -1.74 -19.44 12.81
CA TYR A 52 -2.60 -18.72 13.73
C TYR A 52 -4.06 -18.80 13.33
N ASP A 53 -4.93 -18.86 14.34
CA ASP A 53 -6.36 -18.77 14.15
C ASP A 53 -6.74 -17.41 13.52
N PRO A 54 -7.69 -17.35 12.58
CA PRO A 54 -8.08 -16.09 11.94
C PRO A 54 -8.52 -15.00 12.90
N LEU A 55 -9.18 -15.35 14.02
CA LEU A 55 -9.61 -14.39 15.03
C LEU A 55 -8.41 -13.81 15.79
N LEU A 56 -7.34 -14.59 15.99
CA LEU A 56 -6.10 -14.11 16.59
C LEU A 56 -5.36 -13.13 15.67
N ILE A 57 -5.39 -13.36 14.35
CA ILE A 57 -4.85 -12.38 13.38
C ILE A 57 -5.69 -11.10 13.41
N ALA A 58 -7.02 -11.19 13.49
CA ALA A 58 -7.90 -10.02 13.63
C ALA A 58 -7.65 -9.26 14.94
N GLN A 59 -7.44 -9.97 16.05
CA GLN A 59 -7.00 -9.38 17.32
C GLN A 59 -5.69 -8.60 17.13
N ARG A 60 -4.71 -9.18 16.43
CA ARG A 60 -3.43 -8.50 16.20
C ARG A 60 -3.58 -7.20 15.39
N ILE A 61 -4.49 -7.20 14.40
CA ILE A 61 -4.82 -6.00 13.63
C ILE A 61 -5.45 -4.93 14.53
N ARG A 62 -6.35 -5.32 15.43
CA ARG A 62 -6.94 -4.42 16.42
C ARG A 62 -5.89 -3.85 17.38
N GLU A 63 -4.98 -4.67 17.89
CA GLU A 63 -3.88 -4.24 18.75
C GLU A 63 -2.97 -3.22 18.03
N LEU A 64 -2.68 -3.47 16.75
CA LEU A 64 -1.93 -2.55 15.90
C LEU A 64 -2.67 -1.21 15.74
N ALA A 65 -3.97 -1.25 15.42
CA ALA A 65 -4.80 -0.05 15.29
C ALA A 65 -4.89 0.73 16.61
N THR A 66 -5.08 0.03 17.73
CA THR A 66 -5.12 0.61 19.07
C THR A 66 -3.82 1.34 19.39
N ARG A 67 -2.67 0.66 19.21
CA ARG A 67 -1.35 1.27 19.39
C ARG A 67 -1.13 2.46 18.47
N TRP A 68 -1.60 2.39 17.22
CA TRP A 68 -1.48 3.50 16.27
C TRP A 68 -2.42 4.67 16.56
N SER A 69 -3.49 4.44 17.33
CA SER A 69 -4.42 5.47 17.78
C SER A 69 -3.93 6.25 19.01
N GLU A 70 -2.92 5.77 19.73
CA GLU A 70 -2.32 6.46 20.88
C GLU A 70 -1.59 7.75 20.45
N ASP A 71 -1.70 8.82 21.24
CA ASP A 71 -1.07 10.12 20.92
C ASP A 71 0.46 10.06 20.78
N SER A 72 1.09 9.07 21.43
CA SER A 72 2.53 8.78 21.34
C SER A 72 2.94 8.05 20.06
N SER A 73 2.00 7.60 19.24
CA SER A 73 2.25 6.90 17.98
C SER A 73 2.82 7.81 16.90
N TRP A 74 3.65 7.25 16.02
CA TRP A 74 4.11 7.93 14.81
C TRP A 74 2.95 8.36 13.89
N VAL A 75 1.82 7.64 13.91
CA VAL A 75 0.59 7.97 13.16
C VAL A 75 -0.08 9.22 13.73
N LYS A 76 0.05 9.45 15.04
CA LYS A 76 -0.49 10.61 15.76
C LYS A 76 0.47 11.78 15.88
N ALA A 77 1.75 11.58 15.56
CA ALA A 77 2.73 12.66 15.49
C ALA A 77 2.24 13.82 14.60
N ARG A 78 2.32 15.05 15.13
CA ARG A 78 1.94 16.28 14.42
C ARG A 78 3.05 17.32 14.55
N LYS A 79 3.23 18.10 13.49
CA LYS A 79 4.09 19.28 13.50
C LYS A 79 3.41 20.43 12.75
N ASN A 80 3.57 21.65 13.27
CA ASN A 80 3.19 22.86 12.56
C ASN A 80 4.31 23.25 11.58
N TYR A 81 3.96 23.47 10.32
CA TYR A 81 4.84 23.98 9.26
C TYR A 81 4.21 25.26 8.72
N ALA A 82 4.90 26.39 8.86
CA ALA A 82 4.41 27.70 8.44
C ALA A 82 2.92 27.96 8.81
N GLY A 83 2.54 27.64 10.06
CA GLY A 83 1.19 27.86 10.59
C GLY A 83 0.13 26.80 10.23
N LYS A 84 0.51 25.67 9.61
CA LYS A 84 -0.40 24.55 9.33
C LYS A 84 0.12 23.24 9.91
N GLN A 85 -0.76 22.48 10.53
CA GLN A 85 -0.42 21.18 11.12
C GLN A 85 -0.40 20.08 10.04
N PHE A 86 0.64 19.24 10.05
CA PHE A 86 0.77 18.05 9.21
C PHE A 86 1.35 16.88 10.01
N ALA A 87 1.17 15.65 9.52
CA ALA A 87 1.88 14.49 10.04
C ALA A 87 3.28 14.39 9.39
N PRO A 88 4.38 14.37 10.16
CA PRO A 88 5.75 14.28 9.64
C PRO A 88 6.04 13.01 8.83
N PHE A 89 5.25 11.95 9.04
CA PHE A 89 5.37 10.67 8.35
C PHE A 89 4.58 10.58 7.05
N SER A 90 3.86 11.64 6.65
CA SER A 90 3.23 11.67 5.34
C SER A 90 4.28 11.90 4.24
N PRO A 91 4.33 11.04 3.20
CA PRO A 91 5.36 11.12 2.16
C PRO A 91 5.17 12.33 1.23
N ARG A 92 3.96 12.90 1.21
CA ARG A 92 3.58 14.04 0.38
C ARG A 92 3.17 15.24 1.24
N ILE A 93 4.13 15.82 1.94
CA ILE A 93 3.98 17.13 2.61
C ILE A 93 4.55 18.26 1.74
N LYS A 94 4.17 19.51 2.04
CA LYS A 94 4.77 20.66 1.34
C LYS A 94 6.27 20.73 1.68
N ALA A 95 7.06 21.29 0.75
CA ALA A 95 8.47 21.52 1.00
C ALA A 95 8.65 22.41 2.24
N ILE A 96 9.60 22.04 3.08
CA ILE A 96 10.00 22.83 4.25
C ILE A 96 10.82 24.02 3.74
N ASP A 97 10.37 25.23 4.01
CA ASP A 97 11.02 26.48 3.62
C ASP A 97 11.99 26.90 4.73
N ALA A 98 13.25 26.52 4.60
CA ALA A 98 14.29 26.80 5.60
C ALA A 98 14.62 28.30 5.73
N GLU A 99 14.32 29.11 4.72
CA GLU A 99 14.54 30.57 4.78
C GLU A 99 13.47 31.24 5.64
N LYS A 100 12.21 30.82 5.48
CA LYS A 100 11.08 31.39 6.24
C LYS A 100 10.90 30.74 7.62
N SER A 101 11.30 29.49 7.78
CA SER A 101 11.07 28.71 9.00
C SER A 101 12.29 27.82 9.26
N PRO A 102 13.42 28.41 9.71
CA PRO A 102 14.70 27.71 9.82
C PRO A 102 14.68 26.51 10.79
N HIS A 103 13.86 26.57 11.84
CA HIS A 103 13.73 25.48 12.82
C HIS A 103 12.82 24.33 12.36
N ASP A 104 12.03 24.52 11.29
CA ASP A 104 11.08 23.50 10.84
C ASP A 104 11.77 22.20 10.44
N TRP A 105 13.00 22.30 9.94
CA TRP A 105 13.81 21.16 9.55
C TRP A 105 14.33 20.37 10.73
N GLU A 106 14.91 21.06 11.71
CA GLU A 106 15.46 20.45 12.92
C GLU A 106 14.38 19.70 13.71
N GLU A 107 13.23 20.35 13.92
CA GLU A 107 12.09 19.75 14.60
C GLU A 107 11.49 18.58 13.80
N HIS A 108 11.35 18.71 12.47
CA HIS A 108 10.87 17.61 11.63
C HIS A 108 11.79 16.39 11.72
N HIS A 109 13.10 16.63 11.63
CA HIS A 109 14.10 15.58 11.73
C HIS A 109 14.05 14.93 13.12
N HIS A 110 14.03 15.71 14.18
CA HIS A 110 13.96 15.22 15.56
C HIS A 110 12.73 14.32 15.78
N ILE A 111 11.53 14.79 15.44
CA ILE A 111 10.29 14.01 15.60
C ILE A 111 10.40 12.67 14.86
N ARG A 112 10.84 12.70 13.61
CA ARG A 112 10.94 11.48 12.80
C ARG A 112 11.96 10.50 13.35
N THR A 113 13.17 10.97 13.64
CA THR A 113 14.26 10.14 14.16
C THR A 113 13.87 9.53 15.51
N SER A 114 13.30 10.30 16.42
CA SER A 114 12.86 9.79 17.73
C SER A 114 11.80 8.67 17.62
N HIS A 115 10.81 8.83 16.74
CA HIS A 115 9.83 7.76 16.52
C HIS A 115 10.44 6.54 15.81
N VAL A 116 11.29 6.73 14.80
CA VAL A 116 11.96 5.62 14.09
C VAL A 116 12.87 4.84 15.04
N ASP A 117 13.64 5.53 15.87
CA ASP A 117 14.53 4.92 16.87
C ASP A 117 13.74 4.13 17.91
N GLN A 118 12.61 4.67 18.39
CA GLN A 118 11.72 3.94 19.30
C GLN A 118 11.13 2.69 18.64
N LEU A 119 10.64 2.80 17.40
CA LEU A 119 10.12 1.64 16.65
C LEU A 119 11.19 0.57 16.43
N LEU A 120 12.43 0.98 16.17
CA LEU A 120 13.57 0.07 16.04
C LEU A 120 13.91 -0.62 17.36
N ALA A 121 13.96 0.12 18.47
CA ALA A 121 14.18 -0.43 19.81
C ALA A 121 13.11 -1.46 20.18
N ASP A 122 11.85 -1.18 19.84
CA ASP A 122 10.69 -2.05 20.08
C ASP A 122 10.52 -3.15 19.03
N LYS A 123 11.44 -3.25 18.05
CA LYS A 123 11.42 -4.24 16.95
C LYS A 123 10.10 -4.25 16.18
N ARG A 124 9.52 -3.08 15.93
CA ARG A 124 8.28 -2.87 15.17
C ARG A 124 8.55 -2.90 13.67
N TRP A 125 8.92 -4.08 13.15
CA TRP A 125 9.37 -4.23 11.76
C TRP A 125 8.28 -3.94 10.74
N LEU A 126 7.00 -4.22 11.04
CA LEU A 126 5.90 -3.88 10.15
C LEU A 126 5.74 -2.36 10.02
N ASP A 127 5.75 -1.63 11.14
CA ASP A 127 5.72 -0.16 11.16
C ASP A 127 6.86 0.43 10.32
N LEU A 128 8.11 -0.01 10.56
CA LEU A 128 9.29 0.47 9.84
C LEU A 128 9.21 0.16 8.34
N SER A 129 8.76 -1.06 7.99
CA SER A 129 8.58 -1.46 6.59
C SER A 129 7.50 -0.65 5.89
N PHE A 130 6.41 -0.33 6.61
CA PHE A 130 5.32 0.48 6.09
C PHE A 130 5.74 1.93 5.89
N ILE A 131 6.41 2.56 6.87
CA ILE A 131 6.97 3.91 6.73
C ILE A 131 7.91 3.99 5.52
N SER A 132 8.86 3.06 5.42
CA SER A 132 9.78 2.97 4.29
C SER A 132 9.06 2.84 2.93
N ALA A 133 8.01 2.01 2.88
CA ALA A 133 7.26 1.77 1.64
C ALA A 133 6.26 2.87 1.27
N LEU A 134 5.80 3.69 2.22
CA LEU A 134 5.09 4.94 1.94
C LEU A 134 6.00 5.93 1.21
N GLY A 135 7.30 5.87 1.53
CA GLY A 135 8.34 6.71 0.98
C GLY A 135 8.63 7.93 1.83
N GLU A 136 9.70 8.63 1.46
CA GLU A 136 10.17 9.82 2.16
C GLU A 136 10.01 11.05 1.27
N PRO A 137 9.67 12.22 1.82
CA PRO A 137 9.69 13.45 1.05
C PRO A 137 11.10 13.70 0.49
N SER A 138 11.25 13.74 -0.85
CA SER A 138 12.53 13.96 -1.52
C SER A 138 12.87 15.45 -1.54
N TYR A 139 13.26 16.01 -0.40
CA TYR A 139 13.55 17.44 -0.26
C TYR A 139 14.73 17.94 -1.11
N TRP A 140 15.60 17.04 -1.56
CA TRP A 140 16.71 17.35 -2.48
C TRP A 140 16.26 17.43 -3.95
N HIS A 141 15.09 16.88 -4.29
CA HIS A 141 14.62 16.80 -5.66
C HIS A 141 13.96 18.11 -6.10
N ASN A 142 14.47 18.69 -7.18
CA ASN A 142 13.96 19.92 -7.76
C ASN A 142 13.55 19.68 -9.22
N GLU A 143 12.40 20.23 -9.60
CA GLU A 143 11.95 20.28 -10.99
C GLU A 143 11.62 21.72 -11.36
N LYS A 144 12.21 22.22 -12.46
CA LYS A 144 12.02 23.61 -12.93
C LYS A 144 12.23 24.65 -11.82
N LYS A 145 13.28 24.44 -11.00
CA LYS A 145 13.68 25.28 -9.84
C LYS A 145 12.69 25.30 -8.65
N ALA A 146 11.71 24.39 -8.62
CA ALA A 146 10.82 24.23 -7.49
C ALA A 146 11.04 22.87 -6.81
N PRO A 147 11.02 22.81 -5.47
CA PRO A 147 11.13 21.55 -4.74
C PRO A 147 9.94 20.63 -5.04
N ARG A 148 10.22 19.34 -5.14
CA ARG A 148 9.26 18.26 -5.43
C ARG A 148 9.38 17.14 -4.39
N PRO A 149 9.03 17.42 -3.13
CA PRO A 149 9.10 16.42 -2.06
C PRO A 149 8.25 15.18 -2.35
N ASP A 150 7.14 15.31 -3.09
CA ASP A 150 6.25 14.22 -3.45
C ASP A 150 6.84 13.22 -4.47
N HIS A 151 7.99 13.53 -5.08
CA HIS A 151 8.67 12.60 -5.99
C HIS A 151 9.25 11.36 -5.29
N GLY A 152 9.49 11.44 -3.98
CA GLY A 152 9.93 10.33 -3.15
C GLY A 152 8.82 9.40 -2.67
N ALA A 153 7.56 9.83 -2.81
CA ALA A 153 6.40 9.11 -2.32
C ALA A 153 6.06 7.87 -3.16
N SER A 154 5.55 6.84 -2.49
CA SER A 154 4.96 5.68 -3.12
C SER A 154 3.84 6.05 -4.08
N ARG A 155 3.75 5.31 -5.20
CA ARG A 155 2.60 5.43 -6.11
C ARG A 155 1.33 4.81 -5.56
N TRP A 156 1.44 3.96 -4.53
CA TRP A 156 0.31 3.28 -3.88
C TRP A 156 -0.28 4.02 -2.68
N GLU A 157 0.39 5.07 -2.21
CA GLU A 157 -0.26 6.10 -1.40
C GLU A 157 -1.07 7.01 -2.34
N MET A 158 -2.36 6.70 -2.52
CA MET A 158 -3.23 7.31 -3.53
C MET A 158 -4.28 8.27 -2.97
N LYS A 159 -4.16 8.71 -1.71
CA LYS A 159 -5.10 9.66 -1.13
C LYS A 159 -5.16 10.95 -1.95
N THR A 160 -6.37 11.39 -2.25
CA THR A 160 -6.64 12.71 -2.84
C THR A 160 -6.26 13.83 -1.89
N ARG A 161 -5.58 14.85 -2.40
CA ARG A 161 -5.05 15.99 -1.62
C ARG A 161 -5.92 17.23 -1.74
N ASN A 162 -7.23 17.05 -1.60
CA ASN A 162 -8.15 18.17 -1.61
C ASN A 162 -7.95 19.01 -0.34
N ARG A 163 -8.04 20.34 -0.43
CA ARG A 163 -8.07 21.24 0.74
C ARG A 163 -6.84 21.16 1.67
N GLY A 164 -5.70 20.68 1.17
CA GLY A 164 -4.48 20.57 1.98
C GLY A 164 -4.38 19.27 2.77
N GLU A 165 -5.23 18.28 2.49
CA GLU A 165 -5.17 16.95 3.10
C GLU A 165 -3.88 16.19 2.73
N GLU A 166 -3.45 15.34 3.65
CA GLU A 166 -2.37 14.37 3.48
C GLU A 166 -2.84 12.96 3.90
N PHE A 167 -1.98 11.95 3.79
CA PHE A 167 -2.38 10.56 3.97
C PHE A 167 -2.47 10.14 5.44
N VAL A 168 -1.43 10.41 6.22
CA VAL A 168 -1.31 9.87 7.58
C VAL A 168 -2.38 10.45 8.51
N GLN A 169 -2.54 11.77 8.59
CA GLN A 169 -3.57 12.39 9.43
C GLN A 169 -4.99 12.24 8.85
N HIS A 170 -5.19 12.40 7.53
CA HIS A 170 -6.56 12.46 6.96
C HIS A 170 -7.08 11.14 6.37
N ARG A 171 -6.31 10.05 6.47
CA ARG A 171 -6.78 8.71 6.11
C ARG A 171 -6.37 7.66 7.13
N LEU A 172 -5.07 7.47 7.35
CA LEU A 172 -4.57 6.40 8.22
C LEU A 172 -5.02 6.58 9.67
N SER A 173 -4.84 7.79 10.22
CA SER A 173 -5.27 8.13 11.60
C SER A 173 -6.75 7.87 11.81
N LEU A 174 -7.61 8.22 10.84
CA LEU A 174 -9.06 8.01 10.96
C LEU A 174 -9.42 6.52 10.96
N MET A 175 -8.73 5.71 10.16
CA MET A 175 -8.92 4.25 10.13
C MET A 175 -8.50 3.59 11.43
N VAL A 176 -7.34 3.96 11.98
CA VAL A 176 -6.87 3.35 13.24
C VAL A 176 -7.75 3.75 14.42
N ASP A 177 -8.25 4.98 14.45
CA ASP A 177 -9.20 5.43 15.49
C ASP A 177 -10.48 4.60 15.44
N GLU A 178 -11.05 4.43 14.25
CA GLU A 178 -12.24 3.62 14.04
C GLU A 178 -12.03 2.17 14.48
N LEU A 179 -10.98 1.52 13.96
CA LEU A 179 -10.69 0.10 14.22
C LEU A 179 -10.28 -0.20 15.66
N SER A 180 -9.73 0.78 16.39
CA SER A 180 -9.38 0.60 17.81
C SER A 180 -10.59 0.22 18.67
N SER A 181 -11.78 0.66 18.25
CA SER A 181 -13.06 0.43 18.95
C SER A 181 -13.79 -0.85 18.53
N TRP A 182 -13.39 -1.49 17.42
CA TRP A 182 -14.07 -2.65 16.86
C TRP A 182 -13.78 -3.94 17.64
N THR A 183 -14.66 -4.93 17.47
CA THR A 183 -14.39 -6.30 17.96
C THR A 183 -13.49 -7.05 16.99
N ASN A 184 -12.89 -8.15 17.47
CA ASN A 184 -12.04 -9.00 16.62
C ASN A 184 -12.89 -9.68 15.53
N GLU A 185 -14.14 -10.02 15.87
CA GLU A 185 -15.14 -10.62 14.99
C GLU A 185 -15.53 -9.67 13.87
N ASP A 186 -15.77 -8.39 14.17
CA ASP A 186 -16.12 -7.37 13.16
C ASP A 186 -14.97 -7.15 12.17
N ILE A 187 -13.74 -7.06 12.68
CA ILE A 187 -12.53 -6.94 11.85
C ILE A 187 -12.40 -8.16 10.92
N LEU A 188 -12.54 -9.37 11.47
CA LEU A 188 -12.46 -10.59 10.68
C LEU A 188 -13.58 -10.67 9.63
N ALA A 189 -14.82 -10.31 10.01
CA ALA A 189 -15.96 -10.31 9.11
C ALA A 189 -15.77 -9.34 7.94
N GLY A 190 -15.22 -8.15 8.19
CA GLY A 190 -14.86 -7.18 7.17
C GLY A 190 -13.78 -7.68 6.21
N ILE A 191 -12.70 -8.26 6.75
CA ILE A 191 -11.61 -8.86 5.95
C ILE A 191 -12.11 -10.00 5.05
N GLN A 192 -13.03 -10.82 5.56
CA GLN A 192 -13.61 -11.95 4.81
C GLN A 192 -14.73 -11.55 3.86
N GLY A 193 -15.18 -10.28 3.91
CA GLY A 193 -16.28 -9.78 3.07
C GLY A 193 -17.66 -10.29 3.49
N LYS A 194 -17.79 -10.77 4.74
CA LYS A 194 -19.08 -11.14 5.33
C LYS A 194 -19.94 -9.91 5.66
N GLN A 195 -19.30 -8.76 5.81
CA GLN A 195 -19.94 -7.46 5.96
C GLN A 195 -19.14 -6.38 5.24
N VAL A 196 -19.79 -5.25 5.00
CA VAL A 196 -19.14 -4.02 4.55
C VAL A 196 -19.57 -2.92 5.50
N HIS A 197 -18.68 -2.55 6.43
CA HIS A 197 -18.90 -1.44 7.36
C HIS A 197 -17.96 -0.28 7.02
N ASP A 198 -18.51 0.79 6.44
CA ASP A 198 -17.75 1.94 5.95
C ASP A 198 -18.18 3.28 6.63
N PRO A 199 -17.94 3.45 7.94
CA PRO A 199 -18.28 4.67 8.65
C PRO A 199 -17.50 5.89 8.13
N LEU A 200 -16.25 5.72 7.71
CA LEU A 200 -15.40 6.79 7.17
C LEU A 200 -15.91 7.34 5.84
N GLY A 201 -16.46 6.46 5.00
CA GLY A 201 -17.14 6.79 3.76
C GLY A 201 -18.63 7.07 3.91
N LYS A 202 -19.18 6.92 5.12
CA LYS A 202 -20.61 6.99 5.44
C LYS A 202 -21.45 6.04 4.57
N ASN A 203 -20.89 4.88 4.23
CA ASN A 203 -21.47 3.90 3.28
C ASN A 203 -21.90 4.52 1.94
N SER A 204 -21.24 5.62 1.54
CA SER A 204 -21.60 6.36 0.33
C SER A 204 -21.13 5.63 -0.94
N PRO A 205 -21.91 5.69 -2.05
CA PRO A 205 -21.43 5.24 -3.36
C PRO A 205 -20.16 5.98 -3.82
N ASP A 206 -19.90 7.18 -3.29
CA ASP A 206 -18.68 7.95 -3.57
C ASP A 206 -17.61 7.79 -2.48
N SER A 207 -17.69 6.75 -1.65
CA SER A 207 -16.70 6.51 -0.60
C SER A 207 -15.30 6.32 -1.17
N ARG A 208 -14.31 6.85 -0.44
CA ARG A 208 -12.88 6.80 -0.79
C ARG A 208 -12.08 6.05 0.28
N THR A 209 -12.75 5.18 1.03
CA THR A 209 -12.15 4.41 2.13
C THR A 209 -11.06 3.47 1.60
N SER A 210 -11.24 2.85 0.43
CA SER A 210 -10.20 2.06 -0.25
C SER A 210 -8.95 2.84 -0.66
N THR A 211 -8.97 4.18 -0.54
CA THR A 211 -7.83 5.06 -0.83
C THR A 211 -7.26 4.86 -2.24
N GLY A 212 -8.15 4.65 -3.22
CA GLY A 212 -7.78 4.51 -4.63
C GLY A 212 -7.36 3.11 -5.05
N LEU A 213 -7.29 2.13 -4.15
CA LEU A 213 -7.05 0.71 -4.50
C LEU A 213 -8.24 0.06 -5.22
N THR A 214 -9.39 0.73 -5.23
CA THR A 214 -10.57 0.40 -6.05
C THR A 214 -11.21 1.71 -6.53
N PRO A 215 -12.15 1.67 -7.49
CA PRO A 215 -13.02 2.81 -7.76
C PRO A 215 -13.79 3.24 -6.50
N PRO A 216 -14.26 4.50 -6.43
CA PRO A 216 -15.09 4.96 -5.33
C PRO A 216 -16.30 4.05 -5.10
N GLY A 217 -16.58 3.77 -3.83
CA GLY A 217 -17.64 2.86 -3.41
C GLY A 217 -17.46 2.43 -1.96
N PRO A 218 -18.55 1.96 -1.30
CA PRO A 218 -18.48 1.49 0.07
C PRO A 218 -17.40 0.42 0.23
N THR A 219 -16.51 0.61 1.20
CA THR A 219 -15.41 -0.33 1.47
C THR A 219 -15.28 -0.54 2.97
N ASP A 220 -15.22 -1.79 3.39
CA ASP A 220 -15.01 -2.12 4.80
C ASP A 220 -13.68 -1.53 5.31
N VAL A 221 -13.72 -0.84 6.45
CA VAL A 221 -12.54 -0.14 7.00
C VAL A 221 -11.43 -1.14 7.38
N ALA A 222 -11.76 -2.33 7.88
CA ALA A 222 -10.77 -3.33 8.25
C ALA A 222 -10.06 -3.88 7.00
N LEU A 223 -10.82 -4.19 5.94
CA LEU A 223 -10.24 -4.62 4.67
C LEU A 223 -9.36 -3.53 4.06
N ALA A 224 -9.83 -2.27 4.07
CA ALA A 224 -9.08 -1.13 3.56
C ALA A 224 -7.76 -0.92 4.33
N PHE A 225 -7.81 -0.97 5.66
CA PHE A 225 -6.63 -0.82 6.52
C PHE A 225 -5.59 -1.92 6.27
N VAL A 226 -6.04 -3.18 6.21
CA VAL A 226 -5.16 -4.30 5.88
C VAL A 226 -4.59 -4.17 4.47
N GLY A 227 -5.37 -3.67 3.51
CA GLY A 227 -4.89 -3.27 2.19
C GLY A 227 -3.76 -2.24 2.25
N LEU A 228 -3.90 -1.20 3.08
CA LEU A 228 -2.83 -0.22 3.28
C LEU A 228 -1.57 -0.85 3.87
N LEU A 229 -1.69 -1.76 4.85
CA LEU A 229 -0.53 -2.51 5.37
C LEU A 229 0.19 -3.30 4.26
N GLY A 230 -0.53 -3.74 3.24
CA GLY A 230 0.03 -4.37 2.04
C GLY A 230 1.08 -3.53 1.31
N ILE A 231 1.02 -2.19 1.42
CA ILE A 231 2.01 -1.27 0.86
C ILE A 231 3.42 -1.61 1.39
N ALA A 232 3.56 -2.11 2.62
CA ALA A 232 4.84 -2.51 3.20
C ALA A 232 5.63 -3.54 2.35
N SER A 233 4.96 -4.25 1.45
CA SER A 233 5.60 -5.20 0.52
C SER A 233 6.22 -4.54 -0.71
N PHE A 234 5.93 -3.27 -0.98
CA PHE A 234 6.36 -2.51 -2.15
C PHE A 234 7.50 -1.53 -1.81
N GLN A 235 8.60 -2.06 -1.28
CA GLN A 235 9.77 -1.24 -0.94
C GLN A 235 10.26 -0.44 -2.14
N LEU A 236 10.36 0.88 -1.97
CA LEU A 236 10.71 1.82 -3.03
C LEU A 236 12.19 1.71 -3.40
N ALA A 237 12.51 1.94 -4.67
CA ALA A 237 13.89 2.20 -5.08
C ALA A 237 14.10 3.72 -5.17
N PRO A 238 14.76 4.35 -4.18
CA PRO A 238 14.98 5.79 -4.17
C PRO A 238 15.88 6.20 -5.34
N GLN A 239 15.62 7.37 -5.90
CA GLN A 239 16.41 7.93 -7.00
C GLN A 239 16.91 9.33 -6.61
N VAL A 240 18.14 9.65 -7.00
CA VAL A 240 18.73 10.96 -6.71
C VAL A 240 18.26 12.02 -7.71
N LYS A 241 18.26 11.66 -9.00
CA LYS A 241 17.93 12.57 -10.11
C LYS A 241 16.49 12.41 -10.61
N GLU A 242 15.96 11.20 -10.50
CA GLU A 242 14.63 10.83 -10.96
C GLU A 242 13.67 10.67 -9.78
N LYS A 243 12.42 10.26 -10.05
CA LYS A 243 11.46 9.97 -8.99
C LYS A 243 11.73 8.59 -8.39
N SER A 244 11.36 8.38 -7.13
CA SER A 244 11.43 7.03 -6.55
C SER A 244 10.56 6.06 -7.35
N VAL A 245 11.10 4.86 -7.60
CA VAL A 245 10.37 3.81 -8.32
C VAL A 245 9.56 3.01 -7.32
N THR A 246 8.26 2.88 -7.59
CA THR A 246 7.36 2.01 -6.83
C THR A 246 7.19 0.68 -7.57
N PRO A 247 7.49 -0.48 -6.95
CA PRO A 247 7.29 -1.78 -7.58
C PRO A 247 5.85 -1.97 -8.06
N GLY A 248 5.69 -2.56 -9.25
CA GLY A 248 4.40 -2.79 -9.87
C GLY A 248 3.75 -1.55 -10.51
N ALA A 249 4.32 -0.33 -10.40
CA ALA A 249 3.74 0.90 -10.95
C ALA A 249 4.39 1.29 -12.28
N PHE A 250 3.59 1.43 -13.34
CA PHE A 250 4.10 1.71 -14.68
C PHE A 250 3.43 2.92 -15.35
N PRO A 251 4.20 3.75 -16.08
CA PRO A 251 5.66 3.69 -16.22
C PRO A 251 6.38 4.11 -14.91
N PRO A 252 7.57 3.57 -14.62
CA PRO A 252 8.19 3.64 -13.29
C PRO A 252 8.54 5.06 -12.82
N GLN A 253 8.71 6.01 -13.74
CA GLN A 253 9.09 7.40 -13.47
C GLN A 253 7.94 8.40 -13.58
N ALA A 254 6.71 7.92 -13.80
CA ALA A 254 5.53 8.78 -13.78
C ALA A 254 5.08 9.08 -12.35
N LEU A 255 4.65 10.32 -12.13
CA LEU A 255 3.94 10.71 -10.90
C LEU A 255 2.55 10.05 -10.83
N HIS A 256 1.91 9.93 -11.99
CA HIS A 256 0.63 9.24 -12.17
C HIS A 256 0.88 8.00 -13.05
N PRO A 257 1.10 6.83 -12.45
CA PRO A 257 1.15 5.60 -13.23
C PRO A 257 -0.20 5.36 -13.92
N VAL A 258 -0.17 4.62 -15.02
CA VAL A 258 -1.34 4.23 -15.81
C VAL A 258 -1.65 2.74 -15.67
N LEU A 259 -0.68 1.95 -15.21
CA LEU A 259 -0.79 0.50 -15.07
C LEU A 259 -0.21 0.04 -13.73
N MET A 260 -0.91 -0.86 -13.07
CA MET A 260 -0.44 -1.67 -11.95
C MET A 260 -0.30 -3.12 -12.39
N VAL A 261 0.82 -3.76 -12.05
CA VAL A 261 1.08 -5.19 -12.31
C VAL A 261 1.40 -5.90 -11.00
N LEU A 262 0.59 -6.90 -10.63
CA LEU A 262 0.76 -7.66 -9.38
C LEU A 262 0.90 -9.16 -9.68
N PRO A 263 1.82 -9.88 -9.02
CA PRO A 263 1.98 -11.31 -9.23
C PRO A 263 0.85 -12.11 -8.57
N MET A 264 0.43 -13.18 -9.23
CA MET A 264 -0.54 -14.14 -8.74
C MET A 264 0.04 -15.55 -8.76
N SER A 265 -0.19 -16.30 -7.69
CA SER A 265 0.16 -17.71 -7.62
C SER A 265 -1.00 -18.51 -7.07
N SER A 266 -1.39 -19.56 -7.80
CA SER A 266 -2.25 -20.62 -7.27
C SER A 266 -1.51 -21.66 -6.41
N THR A 267 -0.18 -21.56 -6.36
CA THR A 267 0.66 -22.38 -5.46
C THR A 267 1.05 -21.58 -4.22
N PRO A 268 1.09 -22.18 -3.02
CA PRO A 268 1.46 -21.44 -1.82
C PRO A 268 2.89 -20.87 -1.86
N ILE A 269 3.03 -19.55 -1.82
CA ILE A 269 4.33 -18.86 -1.75
C ILE A 269 4.51 -18.12 -0.42
N SER A 270 5.75 -17.94 0.02
CA SER A 270 6.04 -17.11 1.21
C SER A 270 5.91 -15.61 0.89
N LEU A 271 5.74 -14.79 1.93
CA LEU A 271 5.73 -13.32 1.77
C LEU A 271 7.06 -12.80 1.22
N GLY A 272 8.19 -13.37 1.67
CA GLY A 272 9.51 -13.06 1.13
C GLY A 272 9.62 -13.33 -0.38
N ARG A 273 9.03 -14.42 -0.88
CA ARG A 273 8.96 -14.72 -2.32
C ARG A 273 8.13 -13.68 -3.06
N ALA A 274 6.95 -13.34 -2.56
CA ALA A 274 6.08 -12.32 -3.16
C ALA A 274 6.80 -10.95 -3.26
N ARG A 275 7.46 -10.52 -2.17
CA ARG A 275 8.27 -9.29 -2.13
C ARG A 275 9.42 -9.30 -3.13
N SER A 276 10.09 -10.45 -3.31
CA SER A 276 11.18 -10.60 -4.28
C SER A 276 10.67 -10.48 -5.71
N VAL A 277 9.57 -11.18 -6.03
CA VAL A 277 8.93 -11.12 -7.35
C VAL A 277 8.47 -9.70 -7.70
N LEU A 278 7.83 -9.00 -6.75
CA LEU A 278 7.36 -7.62 -6.97
C LEU A 278 8.48 -6.68 -7.42
N ARG A 279 9.71 -6.89 -6.93
CA ARG A 279 10.90 -6.09 -7.29
C ARG A 279 11.73 -6.68 -8.44
N SER A 280 11.28 -7.78 -9.03
CA SER A 280 12.02 -8.45 -10.10
C SER A 280 12.01 -7.66 -11.41
N GLU A 281 13.06 -7.86 -12.21
CA GLU A 281 13.11 -7.38 -13.58
C GLU A 281 11.98 -7.97 -14.44
N ALA A 282 11.51 -9.19 -14.12
CA ALA A 282 10.41 -9.81 -14.87
C ALA A 282 9.10 -9.00 -14.76
N ILE A 283 8.71 -8.57 -13.56
CA ILE A 283 7.55 -7.68 -13.38
C ILE A 283 7.80 -6.33 -14.07
N ALA A 284 9.02 -5.78 -13.94
CA ALA A 284 9.39 -4.52 -14.59
C ALA A 284 9.29 -4.59 -16.12
N CYS A 285 9.73 -5.70 -16.71
CA CYS A 285 9.69 -5.98 -18.14
C CYS A 285 8.24 -6.06 -18.63
N ILE A 286 7.39 -6.86 -17.97
CA ILE A 286 5.98 -7.02 -18.35
C ILE A 286 5.26 -5.67 -18.36
N GLY A 287 5.33 -4.92 -17.25
CA GLY A 287 4.65 -3.64 -17.14
C GLY A 287 5.23 -2.57 -18.08
N GLY A 288 6.56 -2.54 -18.26
CA GLY A 288 7.23 -1.62 -19.16
C GLY A 288 6.88 -1.85 -20.63
N GLU A 289 6.89 -3.11 -21.07
CA GLU A 289 6.53 -3.48 -22.44
C GLU A 289 5.04 -3.21 -22.71
N LEU A 290 4.14 -3.58 -21.80
CA LEU A 290 2.72 -3.29 -21.93
C LEU A 290 2.44 -1.79 -22.11
N VAL A 291 3.09 -0.92 -21.33
CA VAL A 291 2.93 0.53 -21.48
C VAL A 291 3.54 1.04 -22.79
N ARG A 292 4.61 0.42 -23.28
CA ARG A 292 5.35 0.85 -24.48
C ARG A 292 4.68 0.39 -25.78
N THR A 293 4.17 -0.84 -25.84
CA THR A 293 3.69 -1.49 -27.06
C THR A 293 2.21 -1.88 -27.01
N GLY A 294 1.64 -2.04 -25.81
CA GLY A 294 0.33 -2.65 -25.62
C GLY A 294 0.31 -4.16 -25.91
N ASP A 295 1.46 -4.80 -26.10
CA ASP A 295 1.58 -6.18 -26.55
C ASP A 295 2.23 -7.08 -25.49
N ILE A 296 1.54 -8.18 -25.15
CA ILE A 296 2.00 -9.23 -24.24
C ILE A 296 2.78 -10.35 -24.95
N GLY A 297 2.82 -10.36 -26.28
CA GLY A 297 3.46 -11.38 -27.10
C GLY A 297 4.93 -11.14 -27.39
N THR A 298 5.54 -10.06 -26.86
CA THR A 298 6.94 -9.76 -27.16
C THR A 298 7.88 -10.81 -26.56
N THR A 299 9.01 -11.08 -27.22
CA THR A 299 10.01 -12.05 -26.74
C THR A 299 10.49 -11.74 -25.32
N ALA A 300 10.53 -10.45 -24.95
CA ALA A 300 10.90 -9.99 -23.62
C ALA A 300 9.85 -10.39 -22.57
N VAL A 301 8.55 -10.18 -22.86
CA VAL A 301 7.44 -10.60 -21.99
C VAL A 301 7.39 -12.13 -21.85
N VAL A 302 7.59 -12.88 -22.95
CA VAL A 302 7.64 -14.34 -22.90
C VAL A 302 8.77 -14.84 -22.00
N SER A 303 9.95 -14.23 -22.08
CA SER A 303 11.10 -14.61 -21.25
C SER A 303 10.87 -14.26 -19.77
N ALA A 304 10.29 -13.09 -19.50
CA ALA A 304 9.89 -12.69 -18.15
C ALA A 304 8.82 -13.64 -17.56
N SER A 305 7.85 -14.06 -18.38
CA SER A 305 6.79 -14.99 -17.97
C SER A 305 7.34 -16.36 -17.57
N LYS A 306 8.32 -16.89 -18.32
CA LYS A 306 9.02 -18.14 -17.96
C LYS A 306 9.74 -18.03 -16.62
N TRP A 307 10.47 -16.93 -16.40
CA TRP A 307 11.14 -16.69 -15.11
C TRP A 307 10.13 -16.66 -13.96
N LEU A 308 8.99 -15.99 -14.14
CA LEU A 308 7.92 -15.92 -13.13
C LEU A 308 7.35 -17.32 -12.82
N LEU A 309 7.09 -18.16 -13.84
CA LEU A 309 6.63 -19.54 -13.67
C LEU A 309 7.61 -20.37 -12.83
N GLU A 310 8.91 -20.31 -13.13
CA GLU A 310 9.96 -20.98 -12.35
C GLU A 310 10.01 -20.52 -10.89
N HIS A 311 9.50 -19.31 -10.62
CA HIS A 311 9.42 -18.72 -9.28
C HIS A 311 8.04 -18.92 -8.62
N GLY A 312 7.21 -19.79 -9.19
CA GLY A 312 5.90 -20.19 -8.67
C GLY A 312 4.80 -19.19 -8.98
N ILE A 313 4.97 -18.25 -9.90
CA ILE A 313 3.96 -17.27 -10.29
C ILE A 313 3.34 -17.71 -11.61
N ASN A 314 2.05 -18.01 -11.62
CA ASN A 314 1.36 -18.55 -12.79
C ASN A 314 0.48 -17.54 -13.51
N ALA A 315 0.23 -16.38 -12.90
CA ALA A 315 -0.47 -15.28 -13.55
C ALA A 315 0.05 -13.94 -13.02
N VAL A 316 -0.27 -12.87 -13.73
CA VAL A 316 -0.19 -11.50 -13.21
C VAL A 316 -1.55 -10.84 -13.33
N ALA A 317 -1.96 -10.08 -12.32
CA ALA A 317 -3.09 -9.19 -12.39
C ALA A 317 -2.64 -7.83 -12.93
N LEU A 318 -3.36 -7.35 -13.95
CA LEU A 318 -3.13 -6.08 -14.62
C LEU A 318 -4.28 -5.14 -14.28
N PHE A 319 -3.99 -3.95 -13.77
CA PHE A 319 -5.01 -2.96 -13.44
C PHE A 319 -4.69 -1.61 -14.08
N ASP A 320 -5.66 -1.09 -14.84
CA ASP A 320 -5.60 0.28 -15.32
C ASP A 320 -5.77 1.26 -14.16
N ILE A 321 -5.06 2.39 -14.23
CA ILE A 321 -5.13 3.45 -13.24
C ILE A 321 -5.76 4.68 -13.88
N LYS A 322 -7.01 4.94 -13.49
CA LYS A 322 -7.72 6.14 -13.91
C LYS A 322 -7.23 7.33 -13.11
N LYS A 323 -6.77 8.37 -13.82
CA LYS A 323 -6.57 9.71 -13.26
C LYS A 323 -7.88 10.49 -13.34
N ALA A 324 -8.54 10.67 -12.20
CA ALA A 324 -9.76 11.44 -12.02
C ALA A 324 -9.49 12.75 -11.23
N GLY A 325 -10.54 13.45 -10.82
CA GLY A 325 -10.45 14.69 -10.05
C GLY A 325 -10.07 15.91 -10.91
N SER A 326 -9.59 16.96 -10.27
CA SER A 326 -9.17 18.19 -10.95
C SER A 326 -7.66 18.16 -11.29
N SER A 327 -7.22 19.06 -12.17
CA SER A 327 -5.79 19.27 -12.43
C SER A 327 -5.01 19.67 -11.17
N SER A 328 -5.65 20.36 -10.24
CA SER A 328 -5.06 20.83 -8.97
C SER A 328 -5.07 19.78 -7.85
N ALA A 329 -5.92 18.77 -7.95
CA ALA A 329 -6.01 17.68 -6.98
C ALA A 329 -6.37 16.36 -7.69
N PRO A 330 -5.42 15.79 -8.44
CA PRO A 330 -5.67 14.56 -9.17
C PRO A 330 -5.93 13.40 -8.21
N GLU A 331 -6.94 12.61 -8.53
CA GLU A 331 -7.29 11.36 -7.87
C GLU A 331 -6.80 10.20 -8.72
N ARG A 332 -6.18 9.19 -8.09
CA ARG A 332 -5.81 7.94 -8.75
C ARG A 332 -6.78 6.87 -8.28
N GLN A 333 -7.37 6.15 -9.23
CA GLN A 333 -8.35 5.11 -8.97
C GLN A 333 -7.94 3.87 -9.76
N VAL A 334 -7.51 2.83 -9.07
CA VAL A 334 -7.26 1.52 -9.68
C VAL A 334 -8.60 0.96 -10.14
N GLN A 335 -8.70 0.62 -11.43
CA GLN A 335 -9.89 0.03 -12.03
C GLN A 335 -9.90 -1.49 -11.81
N PRO A 336 -11.05 -2.16 -12.00
CA PRO A 336 -11.11 -3.62 -12.01
C PRO A 336 -10.06 -4.20 -12.96
N GLY A 337 -9.30 -5.17 -12.47
CA GLY A 337 -8.18 -5.76 -13.18
C GLY A 337 -8.57 -6.94 -14.07
N SER A 338 -7.65 -7.30 -14.96
CA SER A 338 -7.69 -8.53 -15.74
C SER A 338 -6.53 -9.43 -15.34
N VAL A 339 -6.75 -10.75 -15.39
CA VAL A 339 -5.70 -11.74 -15.13
C VAL A 339 -5.04 -12.15 -16.45
N LEU A 340 -3.72 -12.04 -16.50
CA LEU A 340 -2.88 -12.56 -17.58
C LEU A 340 -2.20 -13.86 -17.11
N PRO A 341 -2.62 -15.03 -17.61
CA PRO A 341 -1.91 -16.29 -17.40
C PRO A 341 -0.51 -16.25 -18.04
N LEU A 342 0.48 -16.86 -17.39
CA LEU A 342 1.88 -16.84 -17.86
C LEU A 342 2.32 -18.13 -18.56
N GLY A 343 1.50 -19.19 -18.51
CA GLY A 343 1.78 -20.51 -19.08
C GLY A 343 0.55 -21.37 -19.21
#